data_AF-A0AAD3G781-F1
#
_entry.id   AF-A0AAD3G781-F1
#
_cell.length_a   1.000
_cell.length_b   1.000
_cell.length_c   1.000
_cell.angle_alpha   90.00
_cell.angle_beta   90.00
_cell.angle_gamma   90.00
#
_symmetry.space_group_name_H-M   'P 1'
#
loop_
_entity.id
_entity.type
_entity.pdbx_description
1 polymer ?
#
loop_
_entity_poly.entity_id
_entity_poly.type
_entity_poly.pdbx_seq_one_letter_code
_entity_poly.pdbx_strand_id
1 'polypeptide(L)'
;MYPRLKIARELLKEDGVIFISIDDNEQANLKIICDEIFGEENFVGDIVWNGQSGAEDDGFLRNNKEFFLIYAKNVNLFNVGLKDKENQKFNLYDDKRKERYKRQLLRKWGDNSRREDRQNLYYPIKDNKGNDFYPTLPNGDDGCWRWSTFTMQQAINNDIVEFAKARDGRIEAYEKIYESDENRKTQKYRTLETDIGSSSTGTKHI
;
A
#
# COMPACT_ATOMS: atom_id res chain seq x y z
N MET A 1 -4.35 -18.33 -29.09
CA MET A 1 -4.10 -18.31 -27.63
C MET A 1 -5.15 -19.07 -26.82
N TYR A 2 -6.43 -18.89 -27.13
CA TYR A 2 -7.58 -19.38 -26.35
C TYR A 2 -7.49 -20.81 -25.76
N PRO A 3 -7.15 -21.89 -26.49
CA PRO A 3 -7.10 -23.24 -25.90
C PRO A 3 -6.03 -23.40 -24.81
N ARG A 4 -4.90 -22.69 -24.96
CA ARG A 4 -3.80 -22.74 -23.98
C ARG A 4 -4.19 -22.06 -22.67
N LEU A 5 -4.92 -20.94 -22.75
CA LEU A 5 -5.38 -20.20 -21.58
C LEU A 5 -6.45 -20.98 -20.80
N LYS A 6 -7.33 -21.72 -21.48
CA LYS A 6 -8.29 -22.62 -20.82
C LYS A 6 -7.57 -23.69 -19.99
N ILE A 7 -6.58 -24.36 -20.57
CA ILE A 7 -5.79 -25.36 -19.85
C ILE A 7 -5.00 -24.72 -18.72
N ALA A 8 -4.40 -23.54 -18.93
CA ALA A 8 -3.67 -22.83 -17.89
C ALA A 8 -4.55 -22.54 -16.67
N ARG A 9 -5.81 -22.12 -16.88
CA ARG A 9 -6.78 -21.91 -15.80
C ARG A 9 -7.10 -23.19 -15.03
N GLU A 10 -7.22 -24.32 -15.71
CA GLU A 10 -7.47 -25.61 -15.07
C GLU A 10 -6.30 -26.06 -14.19
N LEU A 11 -5.06 -25.74 -14.60
CA LEU A 11 -3.84 -26.08 -13.87
C LEU A 11 -3.55 -25.18 -12.66
N LEU A 12 -4.14 -23.97 -12.60
CA LEU A 12 -4.00 -23.09 -11.46
C LEU A 12 -4.69 -23.68 -10.22
N LYS A 13 -4.06 -23.48 -9.06
CA LYS A 13 -4.75 -23.63 -7.77
C LYS A 13 -5.82 -22.54 -7.61
N GLU A 14 -6.73 -22.73 -6.66
CA GLU A 14 -7.81 -21.76 -6.37
C GLU A 14 -7.27 -20.38 -5.96
N ASP A 15 -6.16 -20.32 -5.23
CA ASP A 15 -5.40 -19.11 -4.89
C ASP A 15 -4.37 -18.71 -5.95
N GLY A 16 -4.30 -19.45 -7.06
CA GLY A 16 -3.32 -19.29 -8.12
C GLY A 16 -3.55 -18.03 -8.95
N VAL A 17 -2.46 -17.50 -9.49
CA VAL A 17 -2.42 -16.30 -10.34
C VAL A 17 -1.62 -16.59 -11.61
N ILE A 18 -2.01 -15.98 -12.72
CA ILE A 18 -1.26 -15.99 -13.97
C ILE A 18 -0.85 -14.57 -14.33
N PHE A 19 0.39 -14.42 -14.79
CA PHE A 19 0.94 -13.20 -15.36
C PHE A 19 1.19 -13.46 -16.84
N ILE A 20 0.70 -12.57 -17.70
CA ILE A 20 0.88 -12.70 -19.15
C ILE A 20 1.49 -11.39 -19.66
N SER A 21 2.74 -11.47 -20.14
CA SER A 21 3.38 -10.34 -20.82
C SER A 21 2.84 -10.19 -22.24
N ILE A 22 2.57 -8.95 -22.65
CA ILE A 22 2.03 -8.62 -23.97
C ILE A 22 2.40 -7.18 -24.33
N ASP A 23 2.65 -6.93 -25.61
CA ASP A 23 2.78 -5.58 -26.15
C ASP A 23 1.40 -4.93 -26.36
N ASP A 24 1.37 -3.68 -26.82
CA ASP A 24 0.12 -2.96 -27.09
C ASP A 24 -0.69 -3.51 -28.27
N ASN A 25 -0.05 -4.22 -29.21
CA ASN A 25 -0.69 -4.73 -30.42
C ASN A 25 -1.87 -5.68 -30.11
N GLU A 26 -1.69 -6.56 -29.11
CA GLU A 26 -2.68 -7.59 -28.78
C GLU A 26 -3.18 -7.51 -27.33
N GLN A 27 -2.78 -6.49 -26.56
CA GLN A 27 -3.17 -6.35 -25.15
C GLN A 27 -4.69 -6.35 -24.96
N ALA A 28 -5.43 -5.59 -25.78
CA ALA A 28 -6.88 -5.46 -25.65
C ALA A 28 -7.60 -6.78 -26.02
N ASN A 29 -7.18 -7.43 -27.10
CA ASN A 29 -7.75 -8.71 -27.54
C ASN A 29 -7.48 -9.81 -26.51
N LEU A 30 -6.26 -9.86 -25.97
CA LEU A 30 -5.88 -10.82 -24.94
C LEU A 30 -6.67 -10.58 -23.64
N LYS A 31 -6.89 -9.33 -23.25
CA LYS A 31 -7.71 -8.97 -22.08
C LYS A 31 -9.11 -9.56 -22.21
N ILE A 32 -9.78 -9.34 -23.35
CA ILE A 32 -11.14 -9.86 -23.62
C ILE A 32 -11.18 -11.39 -23.56
N ILE A 33 -10.20 -12.06 -24.16
CA ILE A 33 -10.11 -13.53 -24.11
C ILE A 33 -9.91 -14.02 -22.67
N CYS A 34 -9.09 -13.32 -21.88
CA CYS A 34 -8.89 -13.67 -20.48
C CYS A 34 -10.15 -13.40 -19.64
N ASP A 35 -10.90 -12.33 -19.90
CA ASP A 35 -12.19 -12.08 -19.23
C ASP A 35 -13.17 -13.24 -19.48
N GLU A 36 -13.24 -13.76 -20.71
CA GLU A 36 -14.11 -14.89 -21.02
C GLU A 36 -13.66 -16.19 -20.31
N ILE A 37 -12.35 -16.42 -20.20
CA ILE A 37 -11.81 -17.68 -19.65
C ILE A 37 -11.76 -17.66 -18.12
N PHE A 38 -11.27 -16.57 -17.53
CA PHE A 38 -11.02 -16.42 -16.10
C PHE A 38 -12.19 -15.75 -15.36
N GLY A 39 -13.08 -15.04 -16.06
CA GLY A 39 -14.07 -14.15 -15.46
C GLY A 39 -13.50 -12.75 -15.28
N GLU A 40 -14.23 -11.72 -15.72
CA GLU A 40 -13.84 -10.31 -15.58
C GLU A 40 -13.62 -9.94 -14.09
N GLU A 41 -14.40 -10.53 -13.19
CA GLU A 41 -14.28 -10.32 -11.75
C GLU A 41 -12.96 -10.84 -11.17
N ASN A 42 -12.29 -11.76 -11.87
CA ASN A 42 -11.01 -12.32 -11.45
C ASN A 42 -9.80 -11.57 -12.03
N PHE A 43 -10.03 -10.47 -12.73
CA PHE A 43 -8.98 -9.56 -13.14
C PHE A 43 -8.39 -8.83 -11.92
N VAL A 44 -7.08 -8.98 -11.71
CA VAL A 44 -6.37 -8.35 -10.59
C VAL A 44 -5.90 -6.95 -10.96
N GLY A 45 -5.45 -6.77 -12.20
CA GLY A 45 -4.90 -5.52 -12.72
C GLY A 45 -3.85 -5.78 -13.79
N ASP A 46 -3.33 -4.69 -14.36
CA ASP A 46 -2.21 -4.71 -15.29
C ASP A 46 -1.01 -3.95 -14.71
N ILE A 47 0.19 -4.46 -14.99
CA ILE A 47 1.44 -3.75 -14.70
C ILE A 47 1.99 -3.24 -16.02
N VAL A 48 2.28 -1.94 -16.08
CA VAL A 48 3.00 -1.31 -17.20
C VAL A 48 4.48 -1.27 -16.84
N TRP A 49 5.28 -1.93 -17.67
CA TRP A 49 6.73 -1.92 -17.57
C TRP A 49 7.33 -1.11 -18.70
N ASN A 50 8.40 -0.37 -18.38
CA ASN A 50 9.19 0.34 -19.37
C ASN A 50 10.07 -0.68 -20.12
N GLY A 51 9.71 -0.94 -21.37
CA GLY A 51 10.43 -1.81 -22.29
C GLY A 51 11.78 -1.24 -22.70
N GLN A 52 12.32 -1.72 -23.83
CA GLN A 52 13.71 -1.51 -24.21
C GLN A 52 14.09 -0.02 -24.34
N SER A 53 15.28 0.32 -23.82
CA SER A 53 15.90 1.62 -24.05
C SER A 53 16.35 1.71 -25.50
N GLY A 54 15.62 2.48 -26.33
CA GLY A 54 15.88 2.57 -27.77
C GLY A 54 14.65 2.45 -28.65
N ALA A 55 13.43 2.47 -28.09
CA ALA A 55 12.20 2.54 -28.87
C ALA A 55 12.30 3.61 -29.97
N GLU A 56 11.94 3.20 -31.17
CA GLU A 56 11.94 4.02 -32.38
C GLU A 56 11.06 5.25 -32.16
N ASP A 57 11.56 6.43 -32.52
CA ASP A 57 10.78 7.69 -32.54
C ASP A 57 9.93 7.78 -33.82
N ASP A 58 9.39 6.64 -34.29
CA ASP A 58 8.48 6.62 -35.42
C ASP A 58 7.03 6.69 -34.93
N GLY A 59 6.21 7.50 -35.60
CA GLY A 59 4.81 7.76 -35.23
C GLY A 59 4.59 8.93 -34.23
N PHE A 60 3.40 8.97 -33.61
CA PHE A 60 2.95 10.09 -32.77
C PHE A 60 3.49 10.07 -31.35
N LEU A 61 3.82 8.88 -30.83
CA LEU A 61 4.30 8.65 -29.47
C LEU A 61 5.36 7.55 -29.51
N ARG A 62 6.40 7.71 -28.70
CA ARG A 62 7.42 6.69 -28.51
C ARG A 62 6.81 5.47 -27.81
N ASN A 63 6.79 4.33 -28.49
CA ASN A 63 6.18 3.11 -27.97
C ASN A 63 7.24 2.23 -27.28
N ASN A 64 7.30 2.32 -25.96
CA ASN A 64 8.25 1.59 -25.12
C ASN A 64 7.56 0.91 -23.93
N LYS A 65 6.29 0.55 -24.08
CA LYS A 65 5.49 -0.03 -22.99
C LYS A 65 5.29 -1.52 -23.24
N GLU A 66 5.48 -2.29 -22.19
CA GLU A 66 5.06 -3.69 -22.13
C GLU A 66 4.04 -3.82 -21.01
N PHE A 67 3.01 -4.63 -21.23
CA PHE A 67 1.94 -4.85 -20.26
C PHE A 67 2.07 -6.26 -19.68
N PHE A 68 1.81 -6.39 -18.39
CA PHE A 68 1.58 -7.67 -17.74
C PHE A 68 0.14 -7.73 -17.28
N LEU A 69 -0.68 -8.55 -17.93
CA LEU A 69 -2.04 -8.82 -17.48
C LEU A 69 -2.01 -9.83 -16.33
N ILE A 70 -2.73 -9.53 -15.26
CA ILE A 70 -2.77 -10.37 -14.05
C ILE A 70 -4.20 -10.84 -13.82
N TYR A 71 -4.38 -12.16 -13.78
CA TYR A 71 -5.65 -12.82 -13.44
C TYR A 71 -5.44 -13.82 -12.32
N ALA A 72 -6.34 -13.81 -11.34
CA ALA A 72 -6.44 -14.88 -10.35
C ALA A 72 -7.36 -15.99 -10.89
N LYS A 73 -7.25 -17.20 -10.35
CA LYS A 73 -8.30 -18.22 -10.55
C LYS A 73 -9.56 -17.89 -9.76
N ASN A 74 -9.37 -17.42 -8.51
CA ASN A 74 -10.41 -16.87 -7.66
C ASN A 74 -9.85 -15.67 -6.88
N VAL A 75 -10.30 -14.46 -7.24
CA VAL A 75 -9.78 -13.22 -6.64
C VAL A 75 -10.02 -13.11 -5.13
N ASN A 76 -11.06 -13.79 -4.62
CA ASN A 76 -11.37 -13.78 -3.18
C ASN A 76 -10.37 -14.58 -2.34
N LEU A 77 -9.63 -15.48 -2.98
CA LEU A 77 -8.58 -16.29 -2.36
C LEU A 77 -7.17 -15.77 -2.68
N PHE A 78 -7.06 -14.85 -3.64
CA PHE A 78 -5.80 -14.23 -4.01
C PHE A 78 -5.31 -13.31 -2.90
N ASN A 79 -4.06 -13.52 -2.47
CA ASN A 79 -3.37 -12.63 -1.56
C ASN A 79 -2.11 -12.09 -2.23
N VAL A 80 -2.04 -10.78 -2.40
CA VAL A 80 -0.83 -10.14 -2.92
C VAL A 80 0.24 -10.12 -1.84
N GLY A 81 1.43 -10.58 -2.20
CA GLY A 81 2.61 -10.37 -1.37
C GLY A 81 2.78 -8.88 -1.08
N LEU A 82 3.23 -8.57 0.12
CA LEU A 82 3.40 -7.21 0.56
C LEU A 82 4.89 -6.89 0.59
N LYS A 83 5.31 -5.82 -0.10
CA LYS A 83 6.70 -5.39 -0.02
C LYS A 83 6.94 -4.76 1.35
N ASP A 84 7.90 -5.31 2.08
CA ASP A 84 8.43 -4.63 3.26
C ASP A 84 8.98 -3.28 2.83
N LYS A 85 8.53 -2.19 3.46
CA LYS A 85 9.23 -0.93 3.31
C LYS A 85 10.63 -1.08 3.91
N GLU A 86 11.61 -1.28 3.02
CA GLU A 86 13.03 -1.22 3.34
C GLU A 86 13.36 0.12 4.02
N ASN A 87 14.36 0.13 4.90
CA ASN A 87 14.85 1.32 5.62
C ASN A 87 13.87 1.98 6.61
N GLN A 88 12.94 1.23 7.19
CA GLN A 88 12.20 1.74 8.36
C GLN A 88 13.15 1.89 9.55
N LYS A 89 13.45 3.13 9.92
CA LYS A 89 14.33 3.45 11.06
C LYS A 89 13.53 3.46 12.37
N PHE A 90 13.69 2.43 13.19
CA PHE A 90 13.17 2.34 14.55
C PHE A 90 14.19 2.95 15.54
N ASN A 91 14.17 4.28 15.64
CA ASN A 91 15.19 5.04 16.37
C ASN A 91 14.90 5.17 17.87
N LEU A 92 13.71 4.76 18.33
CA LEU A 92 13.28 4.88 19.72
C LEU A 92 13.28 3.50 20.36
N TYR A 93 13.46 3.45 21.68
CA TYR A 93 13.47 2.21 22.45
C TYR A 93 12.47 2.32 23.60
N ASP A 94 11.66 1.28 23.78
CA ASP A 94 10.70 1.18 24.86
C ASP A 94 11.27 0.24 25.94
N ASP A 95 11.65 0.80 27.08
CA ASP A 95 12.25 0.04 28.18
C ASP A 95 11.30 -1.00 28.79
N LYS A 96 9.98 -0.80 28.71
CA LYS A 96 9.00 -1.74 29.28
C LYS A 96 8.89 -2.99 28.43
N ARG A 97 8.81 -2.82 27.11
CA ARG A 97 8.73 -3.93 26.14
C ARG A 97 10.10 -4.46 25.72
N LYS A 98 11.18 -3.75 26.08
CA LYS A 98 12.56 -4.04 25.69
C LYS A 98 12.74 -4.09 24.16
N GLU A 99 12.07 -3.20 23.45
CA GLU A 99 11.97 -3.26 22.00
C GLU A 99 12.10 -1.88 21.34
N ARG A 100 12.65 -1.86 20.12
CA ARG A 100 12.70 -0.64 19.32
C ARG A 100 11.37 -0.34 18.67
N TYR A 101 11.06 0.94 18.56
CA TYR A 101 9.85 1.42 17.92
C TYR A 101 10.11 2.72 17.16
N LYS A 102 9.11 3.13 16.38
CA LYS A 102 9.04 4.45 15.75
C LYS A 102 7.69 5.08 16.06
N ARG A 103 7.63 6.41 15.94
CA ARG A 103 6.40 7.18 16.13
C ARG A 103 5.68 7.41 14.80
N GLN A 104 4.36 7.29 14.82
CA GLN A 104 3.49 7.75 13.75
C GLN A 104 2.41 8.67 14.32
N LEU A 105 2.20 9.84 13.71
CA LEU A 105 1.15 10.78 14.15
C LEU A 105 -0.21 10.09 14.24
N LEU A 106 -0.87 10.22 15.38
CA LEU A 106 -2.16 9.58 15.66
C LEU A 106 -3.31 10.31 14.95
N ARG A 107 -3.20 11.64 14.83
CA ARG A 107 -4.09 12.45 13.99
C ARG A 107 -3.81 12.19 12.51
N LYS A 108 -4.85 12.28 11.70
CA LYS A 108 -4.75 12.17 10.25
C LYS A 108 -4.02 13.39 9.69
N TRP A 109 -3.36 13.19 8.56
CA TRP A 109 -2.67 14.24 7.81
C TRP A 109 -3.05 14.11 6.33
N GLY A 110 -2.96 15.22 5.58
CA GLY A 110 -3.38 15.30 4.19
C GLY A 110 -4.90 15.38 4.03
N ASP A 111 -5.42 14.77 2.96
CA ASP A 111 -6.83 14.86 2.61
C ASP A 111 -7.73 14.19 3.65
N ASN A 112 -8.91 14.76 3.86
CA ASN A 112 -9.92 14.32 4.83
C ASN A 112 -9.41 14.34 6.28
N SER A 113 -8.54 15.29 6.63
CA SER A 113 -7.92 15.39 7.96
C SER A 113 -8.65 16.32 8.91
N ARG A 114 -9.67 17.04 8.46
CA ARG A 114 -10.43 17.98 9.28
C ARG A 114 -11.60 17.27 9.96
N ARG A 115 -12.09 17.87 11.04
CA ARG A 115 -13.31 17.41 11.73
C ARG A 115 -14.53 17.39 10.81
N GLU A 116 -14.67 18.38 9.93
CA GLU A 116 -15.78 18.48 8.97
C GLU A 116 -15.89 17.25 8.07
N ASP A 117 -14.75 16.67 7.68
CA ASP A 117 -14.69 15.49 6.83
C ASP A 117 -15.19 14.22 7.56
N ARG A 118 -14.94 14.14 8.88
CA ARG A 118 -15.13 12.93 9.69
C ARG A 118 -15.44 13.26 11.15
N GLN A 119 -16.66 13.72 11.40
CA GLN A 119 -17.09 14.19 12.72
C GLN A 119 -16.94 13.13 13.82
N ASN A 120 -17.18 11.85 13.50
CA ASN A 120 -17.06 10.73 14.45
C ASN A 120 -15.62 10.44 14.92
N LEU A 121 -14.62 11.01 14.26
CA LEU A 121 -13.20 10.82 14.58
C LEU A 121 -12.61 12.02 15.34
N TYR A 122 -13.45 12.95 15.79
CA TYR A 122 -13.08 14.05 16.67
C TYR A 122 -13.62 13.80 18.07
N TYR A 123 -12.75 13.38 18.98
CA TYR A 123 -13.08 13.12 20.38
C TYR A 123 -11.82 13.30 21.25
N PRO A 124 -11.95 13.59 22.55
CA PRO A 124 -10.79 13.76 23.42
C PRO A 124 -10.13 12.41 23.76
N ILE A 125 -8.81 12.44 23.89
CA ILE A 125 -8.03 11.41 24.60
C ILE A 125 -7.37 12.05 25.82
N LYS A 126 -7.06 11.27 26.86
CA LYS A 126 -6.39 11.79 28.06
C LYS A 126 -4.89 11.92 27.82
N ASP A 127 -4.33 13.10 28.07
CA ASP A 127 -2.88 13.30 28.06
C ASP A 127 -2.21 12.69 29.32
N ASN A 128 -0.88 12.72 29.36
CA ASN A 128 -0.10 12.22 30.52
C ASN A 128 -0.41 12.96 31.85
N LYS A 129 -1.12 14.09 31.80
CA LYS A 129 -1.53 14.90 32.96
C LYS A 129 -3.02 14.74 33.28
N GLY A 130 -3.76 13.94 32.50
CA GLY A 130 -5.20 13.72 32.65
C GLY A 130 -6.10 14.78 31.99
N ASN A 131 -5.53 15.71 31.22
CA ASN A 131 -6.30 16.71 30.47
C ASN A 131 -6.85 16.11 29.17
N ASP A 132 -7.93 16.70 28.68
CA ASP A 132 -8.48 16.36 27.36
C ASP A 132 -7.57 16.88 26.26
N PHE A 133 -7.15 15.98 25.38
CA PHE A 133 -6.33 16.27 24.22
C PHE A 133 -7.12 15.94 22.95
N TYR A 134 -7.26 16.94 22.07
CA TYR A 134 -8.00 16.84 20.82
C TYR A 134 -7.05 16.77 19.62
N PRO A 135 -7.46 16.18 18.48
CA PRO A 135 -6.65 16.21 17.28
C PRO A 135 -6.67 17.63 16.71
N THR A 136 -5.53 18.30 16.70
CA THR A 136 -5.40 19.67 16.17
C THR A 136 -4.42 19.69 15.00
N LEU A 137 -4.76 20.41 13.93
CA LEU A 137 -3.90 20.60 12.78
C LEU A 137 -2.80 21.64 13.06
N PRO A 138 -1.71 21.67 12.26
CA PRO A 138 -0.62 22.64 12.43
C PRO A 138 -1.07 24.10 12.36
N ASN A 139 -2.12 24.39 11.57
CA ASN A 139 -2.71 25.72 11.45
C ASN A 139 -3.63 26.11 12.62
N GLY A 140 -3.89 25.19 13.56
CA GLY A 140 -4.76 25.41 14.72
C GLY A 140 -6.19 24.90 14.56
N ASP A 141 -6.58 24.47 13.35
CA ASP A 141 -7.93 23.95 13.11
C ASP A 141 -8.16 22.57 13.74
N ASP A 142 -9.44 22.22 13.93
CA ASP A 142 -9.86 20.89 14.37
C ASP A 142 -9.53 19.82 13.32
N GLY A 143 -8.66 18.88 13.70
CA GLY A 143 -8.31 17.71 12.90
C GLY A 143 -9.24 16.53 13.15
N CYS A 144 -8.81 15.32 12.76
CA CYS A 144 -9.46 14.08 13.13
C CYS A 144 -8.43 12.98 13.44
N TRP A 145 -8.79 12.04 14.32
CA TRP A 145 -7.98 10.86 14.60
C TRP A 145 -7.98 9.89 13.42
N ARG A 146 -6.95 9.04 13.34
CA ARG A 146 -6.95 7.89 12.42
C ARG A 146 -7.87 6.76 12.88
N TRP A 147 -8.26 6.74 14.16
CA TRP A 147 -8.95 5.64 14.81
C TRP A 147 -10.29 6.05 15.41
N SER A 148 -11.23 5.11 15.45
CA SER A 148 -12.46 5.26 16.23
C SER A 148 -12.15 5.21 17.73
N THR A 149 -13.10 5.66 18.54
CA THR A 149 -13.02 5.64 20.01
C THR A 149 -12.67 4.26 20.56
N PHE A 150 -13.28 3.20 20.02
CA PHE A 150 -13.02 1.83 20.44
C PHE A 150 -11.56 1.41 20.18
N THR A 151 -11.07 1.59 18.94
CA THR A 151 -9.69 1.23 18.58
C THR A 151 -8.68 2.05 19.38
N MET A 152 -8.97 3.34 19.58
CA MET A 152 -8.15 4.21 20.40
C MET A 152 -8.04 3.74 21.84
N GLN A 153 -9.16 3.36 22.46
CA GLN A 153 -9.17 2.88 23.84
C GLN A 153 -8.31 1.61 24.00
N GLN A 154 -8.39 0.69 23.03
CA GLN A 154 -7.54 -0.51 23.04
C GLN A 154 -6.05 -0.15 22.92
N ALA A 155 -5.71 0.80 22.05
CA ALA A 155 -4.33 1.26 21.91
C ALA A 155 -3.80 1.93 23.18
N ILE A 156 -4.62 2.74 23.87
CA ILE A 156 -4.29 3.35 25.16
C ILE A 156 -4.07 2.25 26.21
N ASN A 157 -4.98 1.29 26.32
CA ASN A 157 -4.88 0.19 27.28
C ASN A 157 -3.61 -0.67 27.07
N ASN A 158 -3.16 -0.78 25.81
CA ASN A 158 -1.97 -1.53 25.43
C ASN A 158 -0.66 -0.71 25.47
N ASP A 159 -0.68 0.53 25.98
CA ASP A 159 0.48 1.44 26.05
C ASP A 159 1.11 1.78 24.68
N ILE A 160 0.26 1.79 23.63
CA ILE A 160 0.64 2.07 22.24
C ILE A 160 0.61 3.58 21.94
N VAL A 161 -0.15 4.36 22.72
CA VAL A 161 -0.27 5.81 22.53
C VAL A 161 0.76 6.57 23.37
N GLU A 162 1.49 7.47 22.74
CA GLU A 162 2.53 8.30 23.37
C GLU A 162 2.37 9.78 23.02
N PHE A 163 2.42 10.66 24.01
CA PHE A 163 2.47 12.10 23.80
C PHE A 163 3.92 12.60 23.80
N ALA A 164 4.35 13.25 22.71
CA ALA A 164 5.70 13.77 22.58
C ALA A 164 5.72 15.13 21.88
N LYS A 165 6.79 15.89 22.10
CA LYS A 165 6.99 17.15 21.38
C LYS A 165 7.37 16.88 19.93
N ALA A 166 6.63 17.48 19.01
CA ALA A 166 6.96 17.56 17.60
C ALA A 166 8.14 18.53 17.38
N ARG A 167 8.64 18.60 16.14
CA ARG A 167 9.78 19.46 15.77
C ARG A 167 9.51 20.95 15.95
N ASP A 168 8.25 21.34 15.86
CA ASP A 168 7.78 22.72 16.09
C ASP A 168 7.56 23.04 17.58
N GLY A 169 7.84 22.08 18.47
CA GLY A 169 7.69 22.21 19.92
C GLY A 169 6.28 21.92 20.46
N ARG A 170 5.29 21.71 19.58
CA ARG A 170 3.91 21.35 20.00
C ARG A 170 3.88 19.93 20.54
N ILE A 171 3.06 19.68 21.55
CA ILE A 171 2.79 18.32 22.01
C ILE A 171 1.80 17.68 21.03
N GLU A 172 2.14 16.50 20.54
CA GLU A 172 1.34 15.71 19.62
C GLU A 172 1.19 14.28 20.15
N ALA A 173 0.08 13.64 19.79
CA ALA A 173 -0.14 12.23 20.09
C ALA A 173 0.40 11.35 18.96
N TYR A 174 1.13 10.31 19.33
CA TYR A 174 1.78 9.36 18.43
C TYR A 174 1.36 7.93 18.77
N GLU A 175 1.30 7.10 17.74
CA GLU A 175 1.28 5.65 17.83
C GLU A 175 2.72 5.15 17.87
N LYS A 176 3.03 4.28 18.82
CA LYS A 176 4.24 3.46 18.83
C LYS A 176 4.03 2.28 17.88
N ILE A 177 4.90 2.16 16.88
CA ILE A 177 4.93 1.00 15.98
C ILE A 177 6.24 0.28 16.26
N TYR A 178 6.15 -0.94 16.77
CA TYR A 178 7.29 -1.73 17.20
C TYR A 178 7.93 -2.46 16.02
N GLU A 179 9.19 -2.87 16.19
CA GLU A 179 9.96 -3.58 15.16
C GLU A 179 9.40 -4.99 14.88
N SER A 180 8.84 -5.64 15.89
CA SER A 180 8.23 -6.97 15.84
C SER A 180 6.78 -6.99 15.36
N ASP A 181 6.11 -5.83 15.25
CA ASP A 181 4.73 -5.78 14.78
C ASP A 181 4.64 -6.41 13.38
N GLU A 182 3.91 -7.53 13.27
CA GLU A 182 3.69 -8.26 12.01
C GLU A 182 3.06 -7.36 10.92
N ASN A 183 2.37 -6.31 11.36
CA ASN A 183 1.94 -5.18 10.54
C ASN A 183 3.10 -4.23 10.22
N ARG A 184 4.19 -4.76 9.62
CA ARG A 184 5.14 -3.93 8.87
C ARG A 184 4.32 -3.01 7.98
N LYS A 185 4.75 -1.76 7.77
CA LYS A 185 4.11 -0.93 6.74
C LYS A 185 4.40 -1.56 5.40
N THR A 186 3.51 -2.43 5.02
CA THR A 186 3.48 -3.13 3.76
C THR A 186 3.03 -2.14 2.71
N GLN A 187 3.76 -2.10 1.60
CA GLN A 187 3.35 -1.35 0.44
C GLN A 187 2.88 -2.34 -0.61
N LYS A 188 1.67 -2.14 -1.13
CA LYS A 188 1.24 -2.82 -2.34
C LYS A 188 2.17 -2.42 -3.49
N TYR A 189 2.51 -3.36 -4.35
CA TYR A 189 3.27 -3.08 -5.57
C TYR A 189 2.54 -2.03 -6.42
N ARG A 190 3.30 -1.18 -7.12
CA ARG A 190 2.74 -0.21 -8.04
C ARG A 190 2.43 -0.92 -9.36
N THR A 191 1.38 -0.46 -10.04
CA THR A 191 1.05 -0.93 -11.39
C THR A 191 1.91 -0.27 -12.47
N LEU A 192 2.71 0.75 -12.13
CA LEU A 192 3.69 1.34 -13.01
C LEU A 192 5.07 1.12 -12.41
N GLU A 193 5.88 0.32 -13.10
CA GLU A 193 7.26 0.03 -12.69
C GLU A 193 8.24 0.76 -13.60
N THR A 194 8.75 1.89 -13.09
CA THR A 194 9.78 2.72 -13.75
C THR A 194 11.18 2.43 -13.27
N ASP A 195 11.30 1.73 -12.13
CA ASP A 195 12.55 1.66 -11.34
C ASP A 195 13.30 0.34 -11.53
N ILE A 196 12.65 -0.65 -12.16
CA ILE A 196 13.26 -1.92 -12.56
C ILE A 196 13.77 -1.71 -13.99
N GLY A 197 15.04 -2.04 -14.24
CA GLY A 197 15.69 -1.83 -15.54
C GLY A 197 14.86 -2.34 -16.72
N SER A 198 15.18 -1.88 -17.93
CA SER A 198 14.45 -2.29 -19.13
C SER A 198 14.62 -3.78 -19.44
N SER A 199 13.81 -4.32 -20.35
CA SER A 199 13.90 -5.71 -20.83
C SER A 199 15.31 -6.14 -21.26
N SER A 200 16.16 -5.21 -21.71
CA SER A 200 17.57 -5.46 -22.04
C SER A 200 18.51 -5.61 -20.84
N THR A 201 18.05 -5.28 -19.63
CA THR A 201 18.80 -5.36 -18.37
C THR A 201 18.26 -6.42 -17.40
N GLY A 202 17.18 -7.12 -17.74
CA GLY A 202 16.49 -8.09 -16.86
C GLY A 202 17.41 -9.18 -16.28
N THR A 203 18.46 -9.58 -16.99
CA THR A 203 19.42 -10.61 -16.54
C THR A 203 20.34 -10.15 -15.42
N LYS A 204 20.43 -8.84 -15.12
CA LYS A 204 21.33 -8.32 -14.07
C LYS A 204 20.79 -8.47 -12.64
N HIS A 205 19.54 -8.90 -12.49
CA HIS A 205 18.83 -8.97 -11.21
C HIS A 205 18.40 -10.39 -10.80
N ILE A 206 18.95 -11.42 -11.46
CA ILE A 206 18.77 -12.85 -11.08
C ILE A 206 19.96 -13.30 -10.23
#